data_AF-A0A952NA21-F1
#
_entry.id   AF-A0A952NA21-F1
#
_cell.length_a   1.000
_cell.length_b   1.000
_cell.length_c   1.000
_cell.angle_alpha   90.00
_cell.angle_beta   90.00
_cell.angle_gamma   90.00
#
_symmetry.space_group_name_H-M   'P 1'
#
loop_
_entity.id
_entity.type
_entity.pdbx_description
1 polymer ?
#
loop_
_entity_poly.entity_id
_entity_poly.type
_entity_poly.pdbx_seq_one_letter_code
_entity_poly.pdbx_strand_id
1 'polypeptide(L)'
;MHLLKFTTFMYEAEGFKTELRYLRNVDQKEVDFLVTYNNLPWFAVEVKLSDTTLSKNLIYFKNKLNIPYNFQVVMTENIDYIKDEIRIISASKFLSGLF
;
A
#
# COMPACT_ATOMS: atom_id res chain seq x y z
N MET A 1 7.26 3.04 -10.82
CA MET A 1 7.80 4.41 -10.72
C MET A 1 6.93 5.36 -9.88
N HIS A 2 5.62 5.13 -9.73
CA HIS A 2 4.72 6.08 -9.05
C HIS A 2 4.95 6.21 -7.53
N LEU A 3 4.98 5.11 -6.77
CA LEU A 3 5.20 5.17 -5.32
C LEU A 3 6.58 5.72 -4.93
N LEU A 4 7.63 5.36 -5.68
CA LEU A 4 8.97 5.90 -5.44
C LEU A 4 9.01 7.42 -5.66
N LYS A 5 8.42 7.90 -6.76
CA LYS A 5 8.30 9.35 -7.02
C LYS A 5 7.51 10.05 -5.92
N PHE A 6 6.40 9.46 -5.46
CA PHE A 6 5.61 9.99 -4.36
C PHE A 6 6.44 10.12 -3.07
N THR A 7 7.14 9.06 -2.64
CA THR A 7 7.96 9.12 -1.40
C THR A 7 9.13 10.09 -1.54
N THR A 8 9.75 10.18 -2.72
CA THR A 8 10.80 11.16 -2.99
C THR A 8 10.27 12.59 -2.93
N PHE A 9 9.12 12.86 -3.56
CA PHE A 9 8.48 14.18 -3.51
C PHE A 9 8.13 14.58 -2.07
N MET A 10 7.49 13.67 -1.31
CA MET A 10 7.14 13.91 0.09
C MET A 10 8.37 14.20 0.96
N TYR A 11 9.51 13.57 0.65
CA TYR A 11 10.77 13.82 1.36
C TYR A 11 11.43 15.14 0.94
N GLU A 12 11.66 15.33 -0.36
CA GLU A 12 12.49 16.42 -0.88
C GLU A 12 11.75 17.75 -0.94
N ALA A 13 10.47 17.75 -1.33
CA ALA A 13 9.69 18.96 -1.48
C ALA A 13 8.96 19.34 -0.18
N GLU A 14 8.39 18.35 0.50
CA GLU A 14 7.52 18.59 1.66
C GLU A 14 8.21 18.32 3.02
N GLY A 15 9.41 17.73 3.03
CA GLY A 15 10.18 17.47 4.25
C GLY A 15 9.66 16.33 5.12
N PHE A 16 8.67 15.56 4.66
CA PHE A 16 8.18 14.38 5.37
C PHE A 16 9.16 13.22 5.20
N LYS A 17 9.64 12.64 6.31
CA LYS A 17 10.59 11.50 6.30
C LYS A 17 9.91 10.20 5.85
N THR A 18 9.53 10.14 4.59
CA THR A 18 8.86 8.99 3.98
C THR A 18 9.82 8.09 3.24
N GLU A 19 9.64 6.78 3.39
CA GLU A 19 10.47 5.78 2.70
C GLU A 19 9.61 4.66 2.13
N LEU A 20 9.98 4.17 0.94
CA LEU A 20 9.40 2.98 0.32
C LEU A 20 10.21 1.73 0.71
N ARG A 21 9.52 0.73 1.24
CA ARG A 21 10.07 -0.56 1.71
C ARG A 21 9.28 -1.72 1.12
N TYR A 22 9.87 -2.92 1.18
CA TYR A 22 9.22 -4.18 0.83
C TYR A 22 8.98 -4.99 2.11
N LEU A 23 7.83 -5.65 2.24
CA LEU A 23 7.51 -6.48 3.40
C LEU A 23 7.60 -7.95 3.05
N ARG A 24 8.53 -8.66 3.68
CA ARG A 24 8.66 -10.11 3.62
C ARG A 24 9.06 -10.66 4.97
N ASN A 25 8.45 -11.76 5.40
CA ASN A 25 8.87 -12.47 6.63
C ASN A 25 9.52 -13.84 6.33
N VAL A 26 10.02 -14.49 7.38
CA VAL A 26 10.68 -15.81 7.29
C VAL A 26 9.74 -16.94 6.84
N ASP A 27 8.44 -16.78 7.04
CA ASP A 27 7.40 -17.72 6.56
C ASP A 27 7.02 -17.47 5.09
N GLN A 28 7.77 -16.64 4.37
CA GLN A 28 7.51 -16.24 2.98
C GLN A 28 6.17 -15.53 2.77
N LYS A 29 5.63 -14.88 3.80
CA LYS A 29 4.50 -13.94 3.63
C LYS A 29 5.05 -12.63 3.10
N GLU A 30 4.42 -12.12 2.06
CA GLU A 30 4.87 -10.94 1.32
C GLU A 30 3.74 -9.95 1.09
N VAL A 31 4.06 -8.67 1.17
CA VAL A 31 3.26 -7.55 0.67
C VAL A 31 4.16 -6.67 -0.18
N ASP A 32 3.69 -6.31 -1.37
CA ASP A 32 4.52 -5.67 -2.40
C ASP A 32 5.19 -4.39 -1.92
N PHE A 33 4.46 -3.50 -1.23
CA PHE A 33 5.01 -2.23 -0.78
C PHE A 33 4.54 -1.83 0.62
N LEU A 34 5.44 -1.20 1.36
CA LEU A 34 5.17 -0.47 2.59
C LEU A 34 5.77 0.93 2.46
N VAL A 35 4.95 1.96 2.64
CA VAL A 35 5.43 3.32 2.87
C VAL A 35 5.46 3.57 4.37
N THR A 36 6.57 4.14 4.83
CA THR A 36 6.76 4.56 6.22
C THR A 36 6.80 6.08 6.32
N TYR A 37 6.52 6.61 7.50
CA TYR A 37 6.74 8.00 7.88
C TYR A 37 7.43 8.04 9.23
N ASN A 38 8.59 8.72 9.33
CA ASN A 38 9.42 8.71 10.55
C ASN A 38 9.73 7.28 11.04
N ASN A 39 10.05 6.37 10.12
CA ASN A 39 10.30 4.94 10.38
C ASN A 39 9.11 4.14 10.94
N LEU A 40 7.91 4.71 11.00
CA LEU A 40 6.69 4.02 11.39
C LEU A 40 5.87 3.63 10.15
N PRO A 41 5.18 2.47 10.14
CA PRO A 41 4.28 2.09 9.05
C PRO A 41 3.23 3.18 8.80
N TRP A 42 3.14 3.64 7.55
CA TRP A 42 2.12 4.60 7.14
C TRP A 42 1.05 3.92 6.29
N PHE A 43 1.45 3.27 5.19
CA PHE A 43 0.49 2.47 4.44
C PHE A 43 1.13 1.32 3.69
N ALA A 44 0.36 0.25 3.52
CA ALA A 44 0.76 -0.92 2.76
C ALA A 44 -0.06 -1.04 1.46
N VAL A 45 0.59 -1.55 0.41
CA VAL A 45 -0.02 -1.76 -0.91
C VAL A 45 0.29 -3.18 -1.38
N GLU A 46 -0.77 -3.92 -1.70
CA GLU A 46 -0.72 -5.20 -2.40
C GLU A 46 -1.32 -5.03 -3.78
N VAL A 47 -0.65 -5.47 -4.84
CA VAL A 47 -1.13 -5.38 -6.22
C VAL A 47 -1.63 -6.73 -6.70
N LYS A 48 -2.83 -6.76 -7.27
CA LYS A 48 -3.42 -7.94 -7.92
C LYS A 48 -3.87 -7.59 -9.34
N LEU A 49 -3.95 -8.57 -10.22
CA LEU A 49 -4.48 -8.36 -11.57
C LEU A 49 -5.97 -8.00 -11.52
N SER A 50 -6.78 -8.85 -10.93
CA SER A 50 -8.24 -8.65 -10.85
C SER A 50 -8.88 -9.20 -9.57
N ASP A 51 -8.10 -9.90 -8.73
CA ASP A 51 -8.64 -10.51 -7.52
C ASP A 51 -9.00 -9.42 -6.50
N THR A 52 -10.29 -9.36 -6.17
CA THR A 52 -10.86 -8.45 -5.17
C THR A 52 -11.05 -9.13 -3.81
N THR A 53 -10.71 -10.42 -3.70
CA THR A 53 -10.62 -11.13 -2.43
C THR A 53 -9.42 -10.59 -1.65
N LEU A 54 -9.63 -10.25 -0.38
CA LEU A 54 -8.58 -9.67 0.44
C LEU A 54 -7.37 -10.61 0.57
N SER A 55 -6.18 -10.08 0.30
CA SER A 55 -4.91 -10.78 0.49
C SER A 55 -4.72 -11.14 1.96
N LYS A 56 -4.54 -12.44 2.23
CA LYS A 56 -4.25 -12.95 3.59
C LYS A 56 -2.94 -12.38 4.14
N ASN A 57 -1.95 -12.13 3.28
CA ASN A 57 -0.68 -11.51 3.69
C ASN A 57 -0.87 -10.06 4.09
N LEU A 58 -1.67 -9.30 3.33
CA LEU A 58 -2.00 -7.91 3.66
C LEU A 58 -2.75 -7.82 4.99
N ILE A 59 -3.74 -8.69 5.22
CA ILE A 59 -4.44 -8.80 6.52
C ILE A 59 -3.47 -9.12 7.65
N TYR A 60 -2.56 -10.08 7.43
CA TYR A 60 -1.55 -10.47 8.42
C TYR A 60 -0.66 -9.29 8.82
N PHE A 61 -0.08 -8.57 7.85
CA PHE A 61 0.83 -7.45 8.14
C PHE A 61 0.10 -6.23 8.68
N LYS A 62 -1.11 -5.92 8.18
CA LYS A 62 -1.99 -4.91 8.75
C LYS A 62 -2.11 -5.08 10.26
N ASN A 63 -2.52 -6.26 10.70
CA ASN A 63 -2.76 -6.55 12.11
C ASN A 63 -1.46 -6.67 12.91
N LYS A 64 -0.41 -7.24 12.31
CA LYS A 64 0.88 -7.45 12.99
C LYS A 64 1.64 -6.15 13.25
N LEU A 65 1.56 -5.20 12.32
CA LEU A 65 2.31 -3.94 12.36
C LEU A 65 1.42 -2.72 12.67
N ASN A 66 0.11 -2.92 12.90
CA ASN A 66 -0.89 -1.86 13.10
C ASN A 66 -0.81 -0.78 11.99
N ILE A 67 -0.76 -1.22 10.74
CA ILE A 67 -0.62 -0.31 9.59
C ILE A 67 -1.93 0.47 9.41
N PRO A 68 -1.92 1.81 9.45
CA PRO A 68 -3.16 2.57 9.52
C PRO A 68 -3.94 2.60 8.20
N TYR A 69 -3.25 2.56 7.05
CA TYR A 69 -3.91 2.47 5.74
C TYR A 69 -3.42 1.28 4.94
N ASN A 70 -4.34 0.54 4.33
CA ASN A 70 -4.03 -0.70 3.61
C ASN A 70 -4.80 -0.71 2.30
N PHE A 71 -4.08 -0.92 1.20
CA PHE A 71 -4.63 -0.88 -0.14
C PHE A 71 -4.40 -2.22 -0.83
N GLN A 72 -5.47 -2.80 -1.38
CA GLN A 72 -5.36 -3.82 -2.41
C GLN A 72 -5.70 -3.18 -3.75
N VAL A 73 -4.67 -3.01 -4.57
CA VAL A 73 -4.78 -2.35 -5.86
C VAL A 73 -5.04 -3.39 -6.93
N VAL A 74 -6.10 -3.23 -7.70
CA VAL A 74 -6.48 -4.13 -8.81
C VAL A 74 -6.42 -3.42 -10.16
N MET A 75 -6.11 -4.13 -11.24
CA MET A 75 -6.16 -3.55 -12.59
C MET A 75 -7.59 -3.42 -13.13
N THR A 76 -8.56 -4.08 -12.49
CA THR A 76 -9.99 -3.91 -12.82
C THR A 76 -10.43 -2.49 -12.54
N GLU A 77 -10.95 -1.81 -13.57
CA GLU A 77 -11.46 -0.44 -13.49
C GLU A 77 -12.78 -0.35 -12.72
N ASN A 78 -13.12 0.87 -12.28
CA ASN A 78 -14.35 1.19 -11.54
C ASN A 78 -14.50 0.43 -10.19
N ILE A 79 -13.38 0.05 -9.57
CA ILE A 79 -13.33 -0.56 -8.25
C ILE A 79 -12.88 0.49 -7.24
N ASP A 80 -13.68 0.74 -6.22
CA ASP A 80 -13.30 1.50 -5.04
C ASP A 80 -14.28 1.24 -3.89
N TYR A 81 -13.88 0.42 -2.93
CA TYR A 81 -14.65 0.17 -1.72
C TYR A 81 -13.75 -0.28 -0.57
N ILE A 82 -14.27 -0.27 0.65
CA ILE A 82 -13.57 -0.72 1.85
C ILE A 82 -14.18 -2.03 2.34
N LYS A 83 -13.33 -3.01 2.67
CA LYS A 83 -13.70 -4.26 3.33
C LYS A 83 -12.65 -4.58 4.38
N ASP A 84 -13.09 -4.87 5.61
CA ASP A 84 -12.21 -5.19 6.74
C ASP A 84 -11.07 -4.16 6.94
N GLU A 85 -11.40 -2.87 6.79
CA GLU A 85 -10.48 -1.72 6.87
C GLU A 85 -9.35 -1.72 5.83
N ILE A 86 -9.47 -2.53 4.78
CA ILE A 86 -8.62 -2.53 3.60
C ILE A 86 -9.42 -1.89 2.46
N ARG A 87 -8.82 -0.93 1.76
CA ARG A 87 -9.42 -0.32 0.57
C ARG A 87 -9.03 -1.12 -0.67
N ILE A 88 -10.01 -1.68 -1.36
CA ILE A 88 -9.84 -2.30 -2.67
C ILE A 88 -10.10 -1.23 -3.71
N ILE A 89 -9.12 -0.95 -4.57
CA ILE A 89 -9.16 0.20 -5.48
C ILE A 89 -8.52 -0.11 -6.83
N SER A 90 -9.08 0.43 -7.91
CA SER A 90 -8.47 0.37 -9.24
C SER A 90 -7.10 1.06 -9.26
N ALA A 91 -6.15 0.50 -10.00
CA ALA A 91 -4.81 1.07 -10.17
C ALA A 91 -4.86 2.51 -10.71
N SER A 92 -5.72 2.78 -11.70
CA SER A 92 -5.95 4.13 -12.25
C SER A 92 -6.28 5.15 -11.14
N LYS A 93 -7.25 4.83 -10.29
CA LYS A 93 -7.73 5.69 -9.20
C LYS A 93 -6.74 5.80 -8.04
N PHE A 94 -6.04 4.73 -7.71
CA PHE A 94 -4.98 4.76 -6.71
C PHE A 94 -3.85 5.70 -7.14
N LEU A 95 -3.39 5.56 -8.40
CA LEU A 95 -2.29 6.36 -8.93
C LEU A 95 -2.65 7.84 -9.09
N SER A 96 -3.91 8.16 -9.43
CA SER A 96 -4.37 9.55 -9.48
C SER A 96 -4.45 10.22 -8.11
N GLY A 97 -4.45 9.45 -7.02
CA GLY A 97 -4.43 10.00 -5.66
C GLY A 97 -3.02 10.28 -5.11
N LEU A 98 -1.97 9.92 -5.85
CA LEU A 98 -0.57 10.15 -5.46
C LEU A 98 -0.01 11.48 -5.97
N PHE A 99 -0.77 12.24 -6.78
CA PHE A 99 -0.38 13.52 -7.39
C PHE A 99 -1.57 14.47 -7.49
#